data_AF-A0A140L1S5-F1
#
_entry.id   AF-A0A140L1S5-F1
#
_cell.length_a   1.000
_cell.length_b   1.000
_cell.length_c   1.000
_cell.angle_alpha   90.00
_cell.angle_beta   90.00
_cell.angle_gamma   90.00
#
_symmetry.space_group_name_H-M   'P 1'
#
loop_
_entity.id
_entity.type
_entity.pdbx_description
1 polymer ?
#
loop_
_entity_poly.entity_id
_entity_poly.type
_entity_poly.pdbx_seq_one_letter_code
_entity_poly.pdbx_strand_id
1 'polypeptide(L)'
;MIKNNSHKYSVSALCRVLQVSRSTYYYFKNKIIGETLETFNIKRSLSMKGCPYDNAVAEATFKVIKTEFVKRHVFGSLDELQLELWDYVNWFNNHRIHSSLGYLTPCEHKLNHLKKVV
;
A
#
# COMPACT_ATOMS: atom_id res chain seq x y z
N MET A 1 21.35 14.97 9.83
CA MET A 1 21.04 14.86 11.28
C MET A 1 19.88 13.92 11.60
N ILE A 2 18.66 14.14 11.07
CA ILE A 2 17.50 13.26 11.37
C ILE A 2 17.71 11.81 10.87
N LYS A 3 18.14 11.63 9.61
CA LYS A 3 18.40 10.30 9.02
C LYS A 3 19.43 9.49 9.80
N ASN A 4 20.49 10.13 10.29
CA ASN A 4 21.59 9.46 11.01
C ASN A 4 21.16 8.97 12.40
N ASN A 5 20.14 9.58 13.01
CA ASN A 5 19.69 9.28 14.38
C ASN A 5 18.32 8.59 14.44
N SER A 6 17.70 8.28 13.30
CA SER A 6 16.36 7.69 13.27
C SER A 6 16.27 6.30 13.90
N HIS A 7 17.41 5.62 14.07
CA HIS A 7 17.50 4.34 14.77
C HIS A 7 17.44 4.48 16.30
N LYS A 8 17.78 5.66 16.85
CA LYS A 8 17.77 5.95 18.29
C LYS A 8 16.52 6.69 18.74
N TYR A 9 15.96 7.54 17.87
CA TYR A 9 14.83 8.40 18.23
C TYR A 9 13.78 8.45 17.12
N SER A 10 12.51 8.60 17.50
CA SER A 10 11.43 8.72 16.52
C SER A 10 11.60 9.97 15.65
N VAL A 11 11.33 9.82 14.35
CA VAL A 11 11.36 10.92 13.37
C VAL A 11 10.47 12.08 13.82
N SER A 12 9.30 11.77 14.38
CA SER A 12 8.37 12.80 14.90
C SER A 12 8.97 13.60 16.05
N ALA A 13 9.65 12.94 17.00
CA ALA A 13 10.31 13.62 18.11
C ALA A 13 11.48 14.48 17.63
N LEU A 14 12.32 13.95 16.73
CA LEU A 14 13.42 14.69 16.14
C LEU A 14 12.93 15.90 15.34
N CYS A 15 11.87 15.76 14.54
CA CYS A 15 11.28 16.89 13.81
C CYS A 15 10.78 17.99 14.77
N ARG A 16 10.16 17.59 15.90
CA ARG A 16 9.68 18.53 16.92
C ARG A 16 10.83 19.28 17.61
N VAL A 17 11.88 18.57 18.01
CA VAL A 17 13.06 19.17 18.69
C VAL A 17 13.80 20.13 17.76
N LEU A 18 13.94 19.75 16.50
CA LEU A 18 14.65 20.53 15.49
C LEU A 18 13.79 21.62 14.84
N GLN A 19 12.54 21.77 15.30
CA GLN A 19 11.56 22.74 14.78
C GLN A 19 11.35 22.67 13.26
N VAL A 20 11.50 21.47 12.68
CA VAL A 20 11.21 21.23 11.26
C VAL A 20 9.85 20.53 11.13
N SER A 21 9.08 20.93 10.11
CA SER A 21 7.83 20.23 9.83
C SER A 21 8.10 18.77 9.43
N ARG A 22 7.28 17.85 9.97
CA ARG A 22 7.28 16.44 9.56
C ARG A 22 7.06 16.31 8.05
N SER A 23 6.25 17.19 7.46
CA SER A 23 5.99 17.19 6.03
C SER A 23 7.28 17.39 5.23
N THR A 24 8.19 18.27 5.67
CA THR A 24 9.48 18.51 5.00
C THR A 24 10.36 17.26 5.01
N TYR A 25 10.44 16.56 6.14
CA TYR A 25 11.22 15.32 6.24
C TYR A 25 10.63 14.21 5.35
N TYR A 26 9.32 13.99 5.41
CA TYR A 26 8.67 12.99 4.58
C TYR A 26 8.66 13.38 3.10
N TYR A 27 8.57 14.67 2.76
CA TYR A 27 8.71 15.17 1.40
C TYR A 27 10.08 14.84 0.84
N PHE A 28 11.16 15.12 1.57
CA PHE A 28 12.51 14.73 1.17
C PHE A 28 12.64 13.22 1.00
N LYS A 29 12.07 12.41 1.91
CA LYS A 29 12.06 10.95 1.76
C LYS A 29 11.27 10.51 0.51
N ASN A 30 10.17 11.19 0.21
CA ASN A 30 9.35 10.98 -0.99
C ASN A 30 9.96 11.60 -2.26
N LYS A 31 11.03 12.42 -2.18
CA LYS A 31 11.73 12.98 -3.34
C LYS A 31 12.27 11.88 -4.24
N ILE A 32 12.80 10.82 -3.64
CA ILE A 32 13.27 9.62 -4.35
C ILE A 32 12.13 9.02 -5.19
N ILE A 33 10.92 8.94 -4.62
CA ILE A 33 9.73 8.47 -5.35
C ILE A 33 9.38 9.45 -6.48
N GLY A 34 9.44 10.76 -6.24
CA GLY A 34 9.23 11.78 -7.27
C GLY A 34 10.20 11.65 -8.45
N GLU A 35 11.49 11.59 -8.17
CA GLU A 35 12.56 11.40 -9.16
C GLU A 35 12.38 10.08 -9.94
N THR A 36 12.00 9.00 -9.26
CA THR A 36 11.73 7.70 -9.90
C THR A 36 10.53 7.80 -10.85
N LEU A 37 9.43 8.43 -10.41
CA LEU A 37 8.25 8.62 -11.26
C LEU A 37 8.56 9.49 -12.48
N GLU A 38 9.35 10.56 -12.32
CA GLU A 38 9.83 11.39 -13.43
C GLU A 38 10.71 10.59 -14.39
N THR A 39 11.64 9.79 -13.87
CA THR A 39 12.54 8.93 -14.68
C THR A 39 11.77 7.96 -15.57
N PHE A 40 10.68 7.37 -15.04
CA PHE A 40 9.82 6.46 -15.79
C PHE A 40 8.64 7.15 -16.50
N ASN A 41 8.60 8.48 -16.50
CA ASN A 41 7.54 9.30 -17.09
C ASN A 41 6.13 8.94 -16.58
N ILE A 42 6.03 8.57 -15.31
CA ILE A 42 4.78 8.21 -14.62
C ILE A 42 4.20 9.46 -13.96
N LYS A 43 3.04 9.91 -14.44
CA LYS A 43 2.32 11.02 -13.82
C LYS A 43 1.75 10.58 -12.46
N ARG A 44 2.13 11.30 -11.40
CA ARG A 44 1.57 11.08 -10.06
C ARG A 44 0.12 11.55 -10.01
N SER A 45 -0.78 10.66 -9.59
CA SER A 45 -2.17 11.00 -9.26
C SER A 45 -2.35 10.94 -7.74
N LEU A 46 -2.81 12.03 -7.13
CA LEU A 46 -3.10 12.11 -5.70
C LEU A 46 -4.54 12.58 -5.54
N SER A 47 -5.26 11.95 -4.61
CA SER A 47 -6.59 12.40 -4.21
C SER A 47 -6.54 13.82 -3.67
N MET A 48 -7.56 14.61 -3.99
CA MET A 48 -7.70 15.94 -3.39
C MET A 48 -7.96 15.83 -1.89
N LYS A 49 -7.54 16.86 -1.14
CA LYS A 49 -7.82 16.93 0.28
C LYS A 49 -9.34 16.98 0.50
N GLY A 50 -9.85 16.08 1.34
CA GLY A 50 -11.29 16.00 1.62
C GLY A 50 -12.08 15.08 0.68
N CYS A 51 -11.40 14.31 -0.18
CA CYS A 51 -12.01 13.29 -1.04
C CYS A 51 -11.71 11.86 -0.51
N PRO A 52 -12.35 11.40 0.58
CA PRO A 52 -12.09 10.08 1.14
C PRO A 52 -12.53 8.93 0.23
N TYR A 53 -13.53 9.17 -0.64
CA TYR A 53 -14.09 8.16 -1.54
C TYR A 53 -13.06 7.61 -2.54
N ASP A 54 -12.08 8.42 -2.96
CA ASP A 54 -10.99 7.97 -3.84
C ASP A 54 -10.16 6.85 -3.21
N ASN A 55 -10.08 6.79 -1.88
CA ASN A 55 -9.33 5.79 -1.13
C ASN A 55 -10.21 4.61 -0.68
N ALA A 56 -11.53 4.69 -0.84
CA ALA A 56 -12.47 3.73 -0.26
C ALA A 56 -12.22 2.29 -0.71
N VAL A 57 -11.85 2.07 -1.97
CA VAL A 57 -11.54 0.74 -2.53
C VAL A 57 -10.29 0.14 -1.86
N ALA A 58 -9.25 0.95 -1.68
CA ALA A 58 -8.04 0.53 -0.99
C ALA A 58 -8.32 0.22 0.48
N GLU A 59 -9.09 1.08 1.16
CA GLU A 59 -9.48 0.88 2.57
C GLU A 59 -10.30 -0.40 2.77
N ALA A 60 -11.27 -0.66 1.89
CA ALA A 60 -12.05 -1.89 1.92
C ALA A 60 -11.16 -3.13 1.75
N THR A 61 -10.22 -3.07 0.81
CA THR A 61 -9.26 -4.17 0.57
C THR A 61 -8.38 -4.41 1.81
N PHE A 62 -7.81 -3.35 2.40
CA PHE A 62 -6.99 -3.47 3.61
C PHE A 62 -7.79 -3.94 4.82
N LYS A 63 -9.07 -3.57 4.94
CA LYS A 63 -9.95 -4.06 5.99
C LYS A 63 -10.12 -5.57 5.90
N VAL A 64 -10.30 -6.10 4.70
CA VAL A 64 -10.42 -7.54 4.44
C VAL A 64 -9.12 -8.26 4.82
N ILE A 65 -7.97 -7.81 4.31
CA ILE A 65 -6.65 -8.37 4.64
C ILE A 65 -6.42 -8.39 6.15
N LYS A 66 -6.66 -7.26 6.83
CA LYS A 66 -6.46 -7.18 8.28
C LYS A 66 -7.35 -8.14 9.05
N THR A 67 -8.58 -8.36 8.58
CA THR A 67 -9.56 -9.19 9.29
C THR A 67 -9.32 -10.68 9.07
N GLU A 68 -9.02 -11.07 7.83
CA GLU A 68 -8.87 -12.48 7.44
C GLU A 68 -7.45 -12.99 7.68
N PHE A 69 -6.43 -12.18 7.39
CA PHE A 69 -5.03 -12.56 7.48
C PHE A 69 -4.43 -12.09 8.81
N VAL A 70 -4.29 -10.78 9.02
CA VAL A 70 -3.48 -10.23 10.13
C VAL A 70 -4.02 -10.60 11.51
N LYS A 71 -5.34 -10.52 11.74
CA LYS A 71 -5.94 -10.80 13.06
C LYS A 71 -5.97 -12.28 13.43
N ARG A 72 -5.82 -13.18 12.46
CA ARG A 72 -5.98 -14.63 12.65
C ARG A 72 -4.66 -15.37 12.77
N HIS A 73 -3.54 -14.68 12.53
CA HIS A 73 -2.22 -15.30 12.50
C HIS A 73 -1.28 -14.61 13.50
N VAL A 74 -0.42 -15.42 14.11
CA VAL A 74 0.74 -14.96 14.87
C VAL A 74 1.95 -15.53 14.14
N PHE A 75 2.84 -14.65 13.70
CA PHE A 75 4.01 -15.05 12.92
C PHE A 75 5.22 -15.14 13.85
N GLY A 76 5.96 -16.24 13.76
CA GLY A 76 7.21 -16.45 14.50
C GLY A 76 8.40 -15.77 13.85
N SER A 77 8.33 -15.45 12.55
CA SER A 77 9.40 -14.75 11.82
C SER A 77 8.89 -13.88 10.68
N LEU A 78 9.77 -13.02 10.14
CA LEU A 78 9.46 -12.22 8.95
C LEU A 78 9.35 -13.09 7.69
N ASP A 79 10.15 -14.14 7.59
CA ASP A 79 10.13 -15.04 6.43
C ASP A 79 8.81 -15.83 6.35
N GLU A 80 8.31 -16.29 7.51
CA GLU A 80 6.99 -16.90 7.63
C GLU A 80 5.88 -15.93 7.24
N LEU A 81 5.90 -14.70 7.78
CA LEU A 81 4.94 -13.66 7.38
C LEU A 81 4.97 -13.42 5.88
N GLN A 82 6.15 -13.37 5.26
CA GLN A 82 6.29 -13.13 3.83
C GLN A 82 5.71 -14.29 3.02
N LEU A 83 6.02 -15.53 3.39
CA LEU A 83 5.51 -16.73 2.70
C LEU A 83 3.99 -16.81 2.78
N GLU A 84 3.43 -16.67 3.98
CA GLU A 84 1.98 -16.70 4.23
C GLU A 84 1.26 -15.55 3.53
N LEU A 85 1.88 -14.36 3.48
CA LEU A 85 1.33 -13.23 2.75
C LEU A 85 1.29 -13.48 1.24
N TRP A 86 2.34 -14.07 0.67
CA TRP A 86 2.37 -14.43 -0.75
C TRP A 86 1.29 -15.44 -1.10
N ASP A 87 1.08 -16.46 -0.25
CA ASP A 87 0.02 -17.43 -0.47
C ASP A 87 -1.37 -16.79 -0.35
N TYR A 88 -1.59 -15.95 0.67
CA TYR A 88 -2.85 -15.20 0.81
C TYR A 88 -3.14 -14.32 -0.41
N VAL A 89 -2.14 -13.59 -0.94
CA VAL A 89 -2.29 -12.74 -2.12
C VAL A 89 -2.58 -13.58 -3.37
N ASN A 90 -1.92 -14.73 -3.52
CA ASN A 90 -2.17 -15.66 -4.61
C ASN A 90 -3.61 -16.22 -4.55
N TRP A 91 -4.04 -16.69 -3.38
CA TRP A 91 -5.41 -17.14 -3.16
C TRP A 91 -6.43 -16.04 -3.45
N PHE A 92 -6.21 -14.83 -2.93
CA PHE A 92 -7.10 -13.69 -3.12
C PHE A 92 -7.29 -13.34 -4.60
N ASN A 93 -6.22 -13.35 -5.39
CA ASN A 93 -6.30 -12.92 -6.79
C ASN A 93 -6.71 -14.04 -7.77
N ASN A 94 -6.35 -15.29 -7.49
CA ASN A 94 -6.52 -16.40 -8.42
C ASN A 94 -7.59 -17.42 -8.03
N HIS A 95 -8.07 -17.42 -6.78
CA HIS A 95 -9.00 -18.45 -6.29
C HIS A 95 -10.25 -17.87 -5.62
N ARG A 96 -10.16 -16.67 -5.03
CA ARG A 96 -11.29 -16.03 -4.35
C ARG A 96 -12.29 -15.46 -5.36
N ILE A 97 -13.51 -15.98 -5.35
CA ILE A 97 -14.63 -15.44 -6.13
C ILE A 97 -15.27 -14.24 -5.42
N HIS A 98 -15.61 -13.20 -6.18
CA HIS A 98 -16.28 -12.00 -5.65
C HIS A 98 -17.62 -11.78 -6.36
N SER A 99 -18.70 -11.67 -5.59
CA SER A 99 -20.04 -11.39 -6.13
C SER A 99 -20.09 -10.06 -6.88
N SER A 100 -19.38 -9.03 -6.40
CA SER A 100 -19.24 -7.74 -7.07
C SER A 100 -18.50 -7.81 -8.41
N LEU A 101 -17.76 -8.88 -8.68
CA LEU A 101 -17.04 -9.11 -9.94
C LEU A 101 -17.80 -10.07 -10.88
N GLY A 102 -19.06 -10.40 -10.56
CA GLY A 102 -19.84 -11.37 -11.33
C GLY A 102 -19.45 -12.82 -11.02
N TYR A 103 -19.07 -13.11 -9.77
CA TYR A 103 -18.59 -14.42 -9.31
C TYR A 103 -17.29 -14.88 -10.00
N LEU A 104 -16.48 -13.92 -10.44
CA LEU A 104 -15.15 -14.14 -10.97
C LEU A 104 -14.07 -13.84 -9.91
N THR A 105 -12.89 -14.41 -10.12
CA THR A 105 -11.69 -14.00 -9.40
C THR A 105 -11.18 -12.64 -9.90
N PRO A 106 -10.40 -11.89 -9.10
CA PRO A 106 -9.82 -10.63 -9.55
C PRO A 106 -8.98 -10.76 -10.83
N CYS A 107 -8.21 -11.84 -10.98
CA CYS A 107 -7.43 -12.09 -12.19
C CYS A 107 -8.31 -12.37 -13.41
N GLU A 108 -9.34 -13.23 -13.29
CA GLU A 108 -10.27 -13.50 -14.39
C GLU A 108 -11.03 -12.24 -14.81
N HIS A 109 -11.52 -11.47 -13.83
CA HIS A 109 -12.20 -10.21 -14.08
C HIS A 109 -11.28 -9.24 -14.83
N LYS A 110 -10.03 -9.08 -14.40
CA LYS A 110 -9.03 -8.25 -15.08
C LYS A 110 -8.80 -8.71 -16.52
N LEU A 111 -8.62 -10.02 -16.76
CA LEU A 111 -8.42 -10.57 -18.11
C LEU A 111 -9.62 -10.31 -19.02
N ASN A 112 -10.84 -10.47 -18.50
CA ASN A 112 -12.06 -10.21 -19.26
C ASN A 112 -12.25 -8.73 -19.59
N HIS A 113 -11.87 -7.82 -18.68
CA HIS A 113 -11.91 -6.39 -18.93
C HIS A 113 -10.87 -5.94 -19.96
N LEU A 114 -9.65 -6.48 -19.93
CA LEU A 114 -8.61 -6.15 -20.90
C LEU A 114 -8.96 -6.58 -22.33
N LYS A 115 -9.67 -7.71 -22.50
CA LYS A 115 -10.15 -8.18 -23.81
C LYS A 115 -11.21 -7.29 -24.44
N LYS A 116 -11.91 -6.45 -23.66
CA LYS A 116 -12.96 -5.54 -24.15
C LYS A 116 -12.45 -4.17 -24.56
N VAL A 117 -11.19 -3.85 -24.24
CA VAL A 117 -10.59 -2.51 -24.44
C VAL A 117 -9.65 -2.50 -25.67
N VAL A 118 -9.58 -3.60 -26.40
CA VAL A 118 -8.90 -3.75 -27.70
C VAL A 118 -9.95 -3.92 -28.78
#